data_AF-A0A2D8FAW8-F1
#
_entry.id   AF-A0A2D8FAW8-F1
#
_cell.length_a   1.000
_cell.length_b   1.000
_cell.length_c   1.000
_cell.angle_alpha   90.00
_cell.angle_beta   90.00
_cell.angle_gamma   90.00
#
_symmetry.space_group_name_H-M   'P 1'
#
loop_
_entity.id
_entity.type
_entity.pdbx_description
1 polymer ?
#
loop_
_entity_poly.entity_id
_entity_poly.type
_entity_poly.pdbx_seq_one_letter_code
_entity_poly.pdbx_strand_id
1 'polypeptide(L)' 'MSQQHVIIVGAGPGGLAASLLLAKAGVKVSVFEKSER' A
#
# COMPACT_ATOMS: atom_id res chain seq x y z
N MET A 1 10.24 1.61 -18.98
CA MET A 1 10.54 1.70 -17.53
C MET A 1 9.67 0.69 -16.80
N SER A 2 10.26 -0.16 -15.95
CA SER A 2 9.49 -1.08 -15.11
C SER A 2 8.74 -0.28 -14.04
N GLN A 3 7.42 -0.29 -14.06
CA GLN A 3 6.64 0.32 -12.98
C GLN A 3 6.85 -0.50 -11.70
N GLN A 4 7.37 0.15 -10.65
CA GLN A 4 7.52 -0.50 -9.34
C GLN A 4 6.13 -0.71 -8.72
N HIS A 5 5.84 -1.96 -8.34
CA HIS A 5 4.62 -2.32 -7.61
C HIS A 5 5.03 -2.66 -6.17
N VAL A 6 4.47 -1.92 -5.22
CA VAL A 6 4.74 -2.09 -3.79
C VAL A 6 3.61 -2.87 -3.12
N ILE A 7 4.00 -3.85 -2.31
CA ILE A 7 3.08 -4.62 -1.47
C ILE A 7 3.25 -4.17 -0.03
N ILE A 8 2.13 -3.88 0.64
CA ILE A 8 2.07 -3.52 2.05
C ILE A 8 1.29 -4.61 2.78
N VAL A 9 1.85 -5.14 3.87
CA VAL A 9 1.20 -6.13 4.73
C VAL A 9 0.84 -5.46 6.06
N GLY A 10 -0.45 -5.44 6.37
CA GLY A 10 -1.06 -4.72 7.49
C GLY A 10 -1.79 -3.45 7.05
N ALA A 11 -3.10 -3.36 7.29
CA ALA A 11 -3.95 -2.19 7.07
C ALA A 11 -4.21 -1.42 8.39
N GLY A 12 -3.25 -1.46 9.31
CA GLY A 12 -3.20 -0.53 10.43
C GLY A 12 -2.90 0.91 9.98
N PRO A 13 -2.93 1.90 10.89
CA PRO A 13 -2.75 3.31 10.55
C PRO A 13 -1.42 3.59 9.83
N GLY A 14 -0.34 2.89 10.20
CA GLY A 14 0.95 3.02 9.52
C GLY A 14 0.94 2.47 8.09
N GLY A 15 0.33 1.29 7.88
CA GLY A 15 0.23 0.67 6.56
C GLY A 15 -0.64 1.48 5.60
N LEU A 16 -1.76 2.02 6.09
CA LEU A 16 -2.63 2.90 5.31
C LEU A 16 -1.98 4.27 5.03
N ALA A 17 -1.25 4.85 5.98
CA ALA A 17 -0.51 6.09 5.75
C ALA A 17 0.55 5.91 4.66
N ALA A 18 1.32 4.81 4.72
CA ALA A 18 2.30 4.48 3.69
C ALA A 18 1.65 4.25 2.32
N SER A 19 0.53 3.52 2.25
CA SER A 19 -0.17 3.25 1.00
C SER A 19 -0.70 4.54 0.35
N LEU A 20 -1.26 5.45 1.15
CA LEU A 20 -1.73 6.76 0.70
C LEU A 20 -0.61 7.61 0.11
N LEU A 21 0.54 7.68 0.78
CA LEU A 21 1.70 8.46 0.31
C LEU A 21 2.26 7.89 -1.00
N LEU A 22 2.39 6.56 -1.10
CA LEU A 22 2.86 5.88 -2.30
C LEU A 22 1.88 6.04 -3.48
N ALA A 23 0.57 5.89 -3.23
CA ALA A 23 -0.45 6.11 -4.25
C ALA A 23 -0.45 7.56 -4.77
N LYS A 24 -0.31 8.54 -3.87
CA LYS A 24 -0.16 9.97 -4.24
C LYS A 24 1.09 10.24 -5.07
N ALA A 25 2.16 9.48 -4.87
CA ALA A 25 3.38 9.55 -5.67
C ALA A 25 3.27 8.79 -7.01
N GLY A 26 2.10 8.24 -7.35
CA GLY A 26 1.87 7.50 -8.60
C GLY A 26 2.38 6.05 -8.59
N VAL A 27 2.74 5.52 -7.41
CA VAL A 27 3.21 4.14 -7.27
C VAL A 27 2.02 3.20 -7.21
N LYS A 28 2.07 2.09 -7.95
CA LYS A 28 1.08 1.02 -7.82
C LYS A 28 1.26 0.32 -6.48
N VAL A 29 0.19 0.24 -5.69
CA VAL A 29 0.23 -0.35 -4.34
C VAL A 29 -0.86 -1.42 -4.18
N SER A 30 -0.54 -2.49 -3.45
CA SER A 30 -1.52 -3.45 -2.95
C SER A 30 -1.35 -3.61 -1.44
N VAL A 31 -2.45 -3.54 -0.69
CA VAL A 31 -2.47 -3.70 0.76
C VAL A 31 -3.15 -5.02 1.09
N PHE A 32 -2.51 -5.83 1.92
CA PHE A 32 -3.07 -7.07 2.45
C PHE A 32 -3.20 -6.96 3.96
N GLU A 33 -4.37 -7.29 4.48
CA GLU A 33 -4.64 -7.34 5.93
C GLU A 33 -5.22 -8.72 6.25
N LYS A 34 -4.92 -9.22 7.45
CA LYS A 34 -5.45 -10.50 7.94
C LYS A 34 -6.96 -10.41 8.16
N SER A 35 -7.42 -9.25 8.64
CA SER A 35 -8.85 -8.99 8.85
C SER A 35 -9.61 -9.02 7.53
N GLU A 36 -10.78 -9.68 7.54
CA GLU A 36 -11.75 -9.63 6.43
C GLU A 36 -12.69 -8.41 6.50
N ARG A 37 -12.61 -7.65 7.60
CA ARG A 37 -13.34 -6.38 7.76
C ARG A 37 -12.71 -5.26 6.97
#